data_AF-A0A2E6F6F5-F1
#
_entry.id   AF-A0A2E6F6F5-F1
#
_cell.length_a   1.000
_cell.length_b   1.000
_cell.length_c   1.000
_cell.angle_alpha   90.00
_cell.angle_beta   90.00
_cell.angle_gamma   90.00
#
_symmetry.space_group_name_H-M   'P 1'
#
loop_
_entity.id
_entity.type
_entity.pdbx_description
1 polymer ?
#
loop_
_entity_poly.entity_id
_entity_poly.type
_entity_poly.pdbx_seq_one_letter_code
_entity_poly.pdbx_strand_id
1 'polypeptide(L)'
;MAIAGTNIQLDATEGMDMITTVEKVTTPYFSGGSETLLAANIQSASNLTATNETYFFGISNTATPTVQEFDVTFGSLNGYGANVEANTKSETEAVYKQYASLLLAPTEVTGGFIISRNNSLATAPSNAKVSSGRDQEIFVLSSRRSNMKDRINKGTWTITLSGSLTNGADGAAKLDLTDDSANKTPTSTPVGDRYNIVSGSAGTISGSGASDRTYGFFYPDTGILVFSATELSASMPGKGANKNDTVEFDKLEHKGFVFSTQTNNNEKTALRFINCLQPTGAKLSFRDEEDQVSAQYFCRVRSGHANFSNNPTFVSGSQNKLRNDKMRGNPQTFITSVQMYNNAGDMVAVGHLSKPLKKNFSSEATIKVKLTY
;
A
#
# COMPACT_ATOMS: atom_id res chain seq x y z
N MET A 1 42.83 -21.08 28.11
CA MET A 1 41.81 -20.23 28.75
C MET A 1 40.99 -19.63 27.62
N ALA A 2 39.71 -19.96 27.54
CA ALA A 2 38.89 -19.61 26.38
C ALA A 2 38.87 -18.08 26.17
N ILE A 3 39.14 -17.68 24.93
CA ILE A 3 39.07 -16.31 24.42
C ILE A 3 37.60 -15.90 24.41
N ALA A 4 37.05 -15.54 25.57
CA ALA A 4 35.70 -15.01 25.68
C ALA A 4 35.80 -13.53 26.03
N GLY A 5 35.17 -12.69 25.21
CA GLY A 5 35.00 -11.25 25.48
C GLY A 5 34.43 -10.99 26.87
N THR A 6 34.48 -9.74 27.34
CA THR A 6 33.65 -9.37 28.50
C THR A 6 32.19 -9.51 28.10
N ASN A 7 31.50 -10.50 28.66
CA ASN A 7 30.07 -10.69 28.44
C ASN A 7 29.30 -9.71 29.33
N ILE A 8 28.43 -8.92 28.71
CA ILE A 8 27.54 -8.00 29.40
C ILE A 8 26.13 -8.53 29.18
N GLN A 9 25.46 -8.87 30.28
CA GLN A 9 24.03 -9.21 30.24
C GLN A 9 23.25 -7.92 29.99
N LEU A 10 22.38 -7.95 28.99
CA LEU A 10 21.49 -6.84 28.66
C LEU A 10 20.12 -7.13 29.27
N ASP A 11 19.51 -6.11 29.87
CA ASP A 11 18.10 -6.21 30.25
C ASP A 11 17.23 -5.94 29.01
N ALA A 12 16.71 -7.01 28.44
CA ALA A 12 15.83 -6.96 27.27
C ALA A 12 14.39 -6.48 27.60
N THR A 13 14.13 -6.03 28.83
CA THR A 13 12.89 -5.35 29.18
C THR A 13 12.78 -4.01 28.47
N GLU A 14 11.64 -3.77 27.83
CA GLU A 14 11.35 -2.53 27.11
C GLU A 14 11.53 -1.31 28.03
N GLY A 15 12.30 -0.33 27.57
CA GLY A 15 12.62 0.90 28.33
C GLY A 15 13.85 0.80 29.24
N MET A 16 14.47 -0.38 29.38
CA MET A 16 15.73 -0.56 30.11
C MET A 16 16.94 -0.46 29.16
N ASP A 17 17.48 -1.60 28.72
CA ASP A 17 18.56 -1.64 27.74
C ASP A 17 18.07 -1.97 26.32
N MET A 18 16.75 -2.15 26.13
CA MET A 18 16.09 -2.33 24.84
C MET A 18 15.00 -1.28 24.65
N ILE A 19 14.96 -0.67 23.47
CA ILE A 19 13.81 0.11 23.01
C ILE A 19 13.39 -0.36 21.63
N THR A 20 12.10 -0.61 21.46
CA THR A 20 11.48 -1.00 20.21
C THR A 20 10.79 0.21 19.60
N THR A 21 11.13 0.53 18.36
CA THR A 21 10.55 1.64 17.62
C THR A 21 9.95 1.13 16.33
N VAL A 22 8.70 1.49 16.07
CA VAL A 22 8.04 1.26 14.79
C VAL A 22 8.14 2.55 13.99
N GLU A 23 8.77 2.48 12.82
CA GLU A 23 8.92 3.60 11.90
C GLU A 23 8.11 3.32 10.64
N LYS A 24 7.33 4.31 10.21
CA LYS A 24 6.59 4.24 8.96
C LYS A 24 7.49 4.66 7.81
N VAL A 25 7.76 3.74 6.91
CA VAL A 25 8.52 4.01 5.68
C VAL A 25 7.54 4.02 4.51
N THR A 26 7.73 4.97 3.59
CA THR A 26 6.86 5.09 2.42
C THR A 26 7.69 5.14 1.15
N THR A 27 7.43 4.25 0.21
CA THR A 27 8.12 4.23 -1.09
C THR A 27 7.17 4.47 -2.27
N PRO A 28 7.70 4.84 -3.45
CA PRO A 28 6.89 4.99 -4.64
C PRO A 28 6.30 3.66 -5.10
N TYR A 29 5.00 3.63 -5.39
CA TYR A 29 4.28 2.39 -5.69
C TYR A 29 4.65 1.77 -7.05
N PHE A 30 4.88 2.59 -8.07
CA PHE A 30 5.00 2.08 -9.44
C PHE A 30 6.35 1.38 -9.67
N SER A 31 6.37 0.33 -10.49
CA SER A 31 7.56 -0.51 -10.72
C SER A 31 8.80 0.25 -11.24
N GLY A 32 8.59 1.42 -11.85
CA GLY A 32 9.67 2.33 -12.29
C GLY A 32 10.28 3.20 -11.19
N GLY A 33 9.88 3.03 -9.92
CA GLY A 33 10.33 3.87 -8.80
C GLY A 33 9.76 5.30 -8.81
N SER A 34 8.67 5.54 -9.56
CA SER A 34 7.96 6.81 -9.62
C SER A 34 6.74 6.79 -8.69
N GLU A 35 6.39 7.94 -8.10
CA GLU A 35 5.16 8.08 -7.31
C GLU A 35 3.93 8.33 -8.20
N THR A 36 4.14 8.79 -9.43
CA THR A 36 3.07 9.15 -10.36
C THR A 36 3.25 8.47 -11.71
N LEU A 37 2.16 7.90 -12.21
CA LEU A 37 2.01 7.41 -13.57
C LEU A 37 1.07 8.36 -14.33
N LEU A 38 1.63 9.09 -15.30
CA LEU A 38 0.89 10.04 -16.14
C LEU A 38 0.17 9.31 -17.28
N ALA A 39 -0.93 9.89 -17.77
CA ALA A 39 -1.73 9.36 -18.88
C ALA A 39 -0.89 8.84 -20.08
N ALA A 40 0.11 9.61 -20.52
CA ALA A 40 0.99 9.23 -21.64
C ALA A 40 1.79 7.93 -21.42
N ASN A 41 1.89 7.47 -20.18
CA ASN A 41 2.61 6.26 -19.79
C ASN A 41 1.66 5.13 -19.36
N ILE A 42 0.35 5.32 -19.43
CA ILE A 42 -0.64 4.30 -19.06
C ILE A 42 -1.04 3.52 -20.30
N GLN A 43 -0.98 2.19 -20.25
CA GLN A 43 -1.55 1.31 -21.28
C GLN A 43 -2.26 0.11 -20.66
N SER A 44 -3.07 -0.59 -21.46
CA SER A 44 -3.60 -1.90 -21.06
C SER A 44 -2.47 -2.95 -21.10
N ALA A 45 -2.37 -3.79 -20.07
CA ALA A 45 -1.32 -4.79 -19.94
C ALA A 45 -1.37 -5.82 -21.08
N SER A 46 -0.23 -6.05 -21.74
CA SER A 46 -0.16 -6.87 -22.96
C SER A 46 0.02 -8.37 -22.69
N ASN A 47 0.09 -8.77 -21.42
CA ASN A 47 0.33 -10.16 -20.99
C ASN A 47 -0.96 -10.92 -20.69
N LEU A 48 -2.13 -10.28 -20.85
CA LEU A 48 -3.42 -10.88 -20.59
C LEU A 48 -3.98 -11.57 -21.84
N THR A 49 -4.66 -12.69 -21.63
CA THR A 49 -5.38 -13.40 -22.69
C THR A 49 -6.82 -12.92 -22.78
N ALA A 50 -7.49 -13.17 -23.91
CA ALA A 50 -8.90 -12.84 -24.08
C ALA A 50 -9.80 -13.43 -22.97
N THR A 51 -9.45 -14.59 -22.41
CA THR A 51 -10.16 -15.20 -21.28
C THR A 51 -9.99 -14.40 -19.99
N ASN A 52 -8.82 -13.82 -19.75
CA ASN A 52 -8.59 -12.95 -18.59
C ASN A 52 -9.31 -11.61 -18.74
N GLU A 53 -9.32 -11.06 -19.95
CA GLU A 53 -10.01 -9.80 -20.29
C GLU A 53 -11.53 -9.86 -20.13
N THR A 54 -12.12 -11.05 -19.97
CA THR A 54 -13.52 -11.18 -19.56
C THR A 54 -13.74 -10.77 -18.10
N TYR A 55 -12.72 -10.90 -17.25
CA TYR A 55 -12.81 -10.63 -15.82
C TYR A 55 -12.11 -9.35 -15.40
N PHE A 56 -10.95 -9.03 -15.98
CA PHE A 56 -10.18 -7.85 -15.60
C PHE A 56 -9.24 -7.37 -16.71
N PHE A 57 -8.85 -6.10 -16.63
CA PHE A 57 -7.82 -5.51 -17.47
C PHE A 57 -6.70 -4.95 -16.60
N GLY A 58 -5.46 -5.26 -16.94
CA GLY A 58 -4.30 -4.71 -16.27
C GLY A 58 -3.99 -3.29 -16.77
N ILE A 59 -3.59 -2.42 -15.87
CA ILE A 59 -2.91 -1.16 -16.14
C ILE A 59 -1.41 -1.44 -16.06
N SER A 60 -0.66 -1.10 -17.10
CA SER A 60 0.80 -1.17 -17.10
C SER A 60 1.43 0.13 -17.57
N ASN A 61 2.72 0.28 -17.28
CA ASN A 61 3.53 1.37 -17.80
C ASN A 61 3.91 1.09 -19.27
N THR A 62 3.91 2.10 -20.13
CA THR A 62 4.39 2.03 -21.53
C THR A 62 5.80 1.46 -21.66
N ALA A 63 6.68 1.75 -20.70
CA ALA A 63 8.04 1.23 -20.67
C ALA A 63 8.13 -0.25 -20.25
N THR A 64 7.14 -0.76 -19.53
CA THR A 64 7.09 -2.14 -19.00
C THR A 64 5.70 -2.77 -19.19
N PRO A 65 5.26 -3.00 -20.44
CA PRO A 65 3.89 -3.45 -20.79
C PRO A 65 3.42 -4.73 -20.11
N THR A 66 4.36 -5.60 -19.75
CA THR A 66 4.10 -6.91 -19.13
C THR A 66 4.04 -6.84 -17.61
N VAL A 67 4.46 -5.72 -17.02
CA VAL A 67 4.38 -5.47 -15.58
C VAL A 67 3.08 -4.72 -15.32
N GLN A 68 2.07 -5.46 -14.85
CA GLN A 68 0.86 -4.88 -14.30
C GLN A 68 1.21 -4.07 -13.06
N GLU A 69 0.62 -2.88 -12.96
CA GLU A 69 0.68 -1.99 -11.80
C GLU A 69 -0.63 -2.08 -11.03
N PHE A 70 -1.75 -2.08 -11.72
CA PHE A 70 -3.08 -2.30 -11.15
C PHE A 70 -3.89 -3.19 -12.07
N ASP A 71 -4.93 -3.81 -11.55
CA ASP A 71 -5.96 -4.48 -12.34
C ASP A 71 -7.31 -3.79 -12.12
N VAL A 72 -8.07 -3.65 -13.19
CA VAL A 72 -9.40 -3.06 -13.19
C VAL A 72 -10.43 -4.10 -13.58
N THR A 73 -11.51 -4.16 -12.83
CA THR A 73 -12.64 -5.03 -13.10
C THR A 73 -13.97 -4.31 -12.94
N PHE A 74 -15.01 -4.83 -13.57
CA PHE A 74 -16.36 -4.32 -13.51
C PHE A 74 -17.28 -5.42 -12.96
N GLY A 75 -18.02 -5.10 -11.91
CA GLY A 75 -18.99 -5.99 -11.29
C GLY A 75 -20.40 -5.46 -11.49
N SER A 76 -21.34 -6.35 -11.81
CA SER A 76 -22.76 -6.02 -11.96
C SER A 76 -23.64 -7.12 -11.37
N LEU A 77 -24.50 -6.79 -10.40
CA LEU A 77 -25.49 -7.73 -9.87
C LEU A 77 -26.48 -8.23 -10.94
N ASN A 78 -26.76 -7.42 -11.95
CA ASN A 78 -27.67 -7.74 -13.04
C ASN A 78 -26.98 -8.50 -14.20
N GLY A 79 -25.67 -8.72 -14.11
CA GLY A 79 -24.86 -9.33 -15.18
C GLY A 79 -24.66 -8.49 -16.44
N TYR A 80 -24.76 -7.16 -16.34
CA TYR A 80 -24.56 -6.27 -17.48
C TYR A 80 -23.13 -6.30 -18.02
N GLY A 81 -23.01 -6.09 -19.33
CA GLY A 81 -21.73 -6.03 -20.05
C GLY A 81 -21.02 -7.39 -20.21
N ALA A 82 -21.70 -8.49 -19.87
CA ALA A 82 -21.23 -9.85 -20.04
C ALA A 82 -22.26 -10.68 -20.85
N ASN A 83 -21.78 -11.77 -21.44
CA ASN A 83 -22.66 -12.72 -22.12
C ASN A 83 -23.21 -13.71 -21.09
N VAL A 84 -24.50 -13.62 -20.78
CA VAL A 84 -25.12 -14.48 -19.77
C VAL A 84 -25.66 -15.73 -20.45
N GLU A 85 -24.98 -16.85 -20.23
CA GLU A 85 -25.47 -18.14 -20.70
C GLU A 85 -26.73 -18.57 -19.94
N ALA A 86 -27.55 -19.42 -20.56
CA ALA A 86 -28.80 -19.87 -19.96
C ALA A 86 -28.53 -20.63 -18.64
N ASN A 87 -29.24 -20.23 -17.57
CA ASN A 87 -29.14 -20.81 -16.23
C ASN A 87 -27.77 -20.69 -15.55
N THR A 88 -26.87 -19.83 -16.03
CA THR A 88 -25.58 -19.57 -15.37
C THR A 88 -25.54 -18.20 -14.72
N LYS A 89 -24.50 -17.98 -13.92
CA LYS A 89 -24.16 -16.66 -13.36
C LYS A 89 -23.17 -16.00 -14.30
N SER A 90 -23.47 -14.75 -14.67
CA SER A 90 -22.57 -13.95 -15.50
C SER A 90 -21.24 -13.71 -14.81
N GLU A 91 -20.20 -13.46 -15.61
CA GLU A 91 -18.86 -13.15 -15.11
C GLU A 91 -18.86 -11.87 -14.27
N THR A 92 -19.62 -10.84 -14.69
CA THR A 92 -19.72 -9.58 -13.94
C THR A 92 -20.53 -9.72 -12.64
N GLU A 93 -21.51 -10.64 -12.57
CA GLU A 93 -22.19 -10.98 -11.31
C GLU A 93 -21.27 -11.76 -10.36
N ALA A 94 -20.44 -12.66 -10.89
CA ALA A 94 -19.45 -13.39 -10.11
C ALA A 94 -18.41 -12.44 -9.50
N VAL A 95 -17.87 -11.50 -10.28
CA VAL A 95 -16.95 -10.44 -9.82
C VAL A 95 -17.58 -9.64 -8.68
N TYR A 96 -18.79 -9.11 -8.87
CA TYR A 96 -19.46 -8.31 -7.83
C TYR A 96 -19.56 -9.09 -6.51
N LYS A 97 -20.04 -10.34 -6.57
CA LYS A 97 -20.24 -11.17 -5.37
C LYS A 97 -18.93 -11.57 -4.69
N GLN A 98 -17.87 -11.81 -5.46
CA GLN A 98 -16.56 -12.11 -4.91
C GLN A 98 -16.04 -10.94 -4.07
N TYR A 99 -16.07 -9.71 -4.60
CA TYR A 99 -15.63 -8.53 -3.86
C TYR A 99 -16.54 -8.20 -2.68
N ALA A 100 -17.86 -8.35 -2.82
CA ALA A 100 -18.78 -8.17 -1.72
C ALA A 100 -18.50 -9.17 -0.57
N SER A 101 -18.25 -10.44 -0.88
CA SER A 101 -17.93 -11.47 0.12
C SER A 101 -16.56 -11.27 0.77
N LEU A 102 -15.61 -10.67 0.06
CA LEU A 102 -14.27 -10.42 0.58
C LEU A 102 -14.21 -9.17 1.47
N LEU A 103 -14.83 -8.08 1.01
CA LEU A 103 -14.62 -6.73 1.57
C LEU A 103 -15.66 -6.30 2.59
N LEU A 104 -16.87 -6.87 2.55
CA LEU A 104 -17.96 -6.51 3.44
C LEU A 104 -18.02 -7.47 4.63
N ALA A 105 -18.45 -6.95 5.79
CA ALA A 105 -18.73 -7.81 6.93
C ALA A 105 -19.85 -8.81 6.59
N PRO A 106 -19.85 -10.04 7.17
CA PRO A 106 -20.88 -11.04 6.89
C PRO A 106 -22.32 -10.54 7.09
N THR A 107 -22.52 -9.58 7.99
CA THR A 107 -23.80 -8.92 8.26
C THR A 107 -24.21 -7.91 7.18
N GLU A 108 -23.27 -7.43 6.37
CA GLU A 108 -23.45 -6.43 5.31
C GLU A 108 -23.43 -7.04 3.89
N VAL A 109 -22.87 -8.25 3.70
CA VAL A 109 -22.75 -8.91 2.38
C VAL A 109 -24.11 -8.99 1.64
N THR A 110 -25.19 -9.29 2.36
CA THR A 110 -26.55 -9.35 1.79
C THR A 110 -27.04 -7.98 1.31
N GLY A 111 -26.64 -6.91 2.01
CA GLY A 111 -26.92 -5.52 1.65
C GLY A 111 -26.10 -5.06 0.44
N GLY A 112 -24.91 -5.62 0.23
CA GLY A 112 -24.00 -5.23 -0.85
C GLY A 112 -23.33 -3.87 -0.60
N PHE A 113 -22.73 -3.31 -1.64
CA PHE A 113 -22.10 -1.99 -1.53
C PHE A 113 -23.16 -0.90 -1.49
N ILE A 114 -23.10 -0.05 -0.47
CA ILE A 114 -24.00 1.11 -0.33
C ILE A 114 -23.14 2.37 -0.36
N ILE A 115 -22.77 2.79 -1.55
CA ILE A 115 -21.90 3.94 -1.83
C ILE A 115 -22.78 5.13 -2.22
N SER A 116 -23.70 4.96 -3.16
CA SER A 116 -24.54 6.03 -3.70
C SER A 116 -25.97 6.07 -3.11
N ARG A 117 -26.22 6.91 -2.09
CA ARG A 117 -27.48 6.93 -1.31
C ARG A 117 -28.03 8.34 -0.98
N ASN A 118 -29.36 8.45 -0.90
CA ASN A 118 -30.13 9.71 -0.86
C ASN A 118 -30.36 10.33 0.53
N ASN A 119 -30.31 9.61 1.66
CA ASN A 119 -30.33 10.22 3.00
C ASN A 119 -29.95 9.21 4.08
N SER A 120 -29.16 9.63 5.06
CA SER A 120 -28.38 8.77 5.96
C SER A 120 -29.18 8.16 7.12
N LEU A 121 -28.66 7.05 7.68
CA LEU A 121 -28.49 6.97 9.14
C LEU A 121 -27.05 6.56 9.60
N ALA A 122 -26.07 6.36 8.72
CA ALA A 122 -24.66 6.08 9.12
C ALA A 122 -23.54 6.64 8.18
N THR A 123 -23.94 7.33 7.11
CA THR A 123 -23.27 8.44 6.37
C THR A 123 -22.03 8.23 5.47
N ALA A 124 -22.32 8.12 4.16
CA ALA A 124 -21.65 8.79 3.04
C ALA A 124 -22.75 9.22 2.03
N PRO A 125 -23.17 10.51 1.97
CA PRO A 125 -24.08 11.05 0.95
C PRO A 125 -23.48 11.05 -0.45
N SER A 126 -24.36 11.03 -1.44
CA SER A 126 -23.98 10.98 -2.84
C SER A 126 -24.96 11.78 -3.71
N ASN A 127 -24.44 12.45 -4.74
CA ASN A 127 -25.23 13.32 -5.61
C ASN A 127 -25.95 12.54 -6.71
N ALA A 128 -25.43 11.37 -7.11
CA ALA A 128 -26.12 10.42 -7.99
C ALA A 128 -26.88 9.39 -7.15
N LYS A 129 -28.11 9.05 -7.55
CA LYS A 129 -29.05 8.36 -6.65
C LYS A 129 -29.32 6.95 -7.14
N VAL A 130 -28.96 5.93 -6.35
CA VAL A 130 -29.51 4.59 -6.56
C VAL A 130 -30.79 4.41 -5.75
N SER A 131 -31.91 4.20 -6.45
CA SER A 131 -33.24 4.05 -5.84
C SER A 131 -33.41 2.73 -5.07
N SER A 132 -32.58 1.72 -5.35
CA SER A 132 -32.68 0.36 -4.79
C SER A 132 -31.91 0.18 -3.47
N GLY A 133 -31.30 1.24 -2.93
CA GLY A 133 -30.64 1.23 -1.63
C GLY A 133 -29.25 0.59 -1.60
N ARG A 134 -28.74 0.09 -2.74
CA ARG A 134 -27.38 -0.44 -2.92
C ARG A 134 -26.89 -0.24 -4.35
N ASP A 135 -25.59 -0.06 -4.53
CA ASP A 135 -24.96 0.03 -5.85
C ASP A 135 -24.95 -1.35 -6.51
N GLN A 136 -25.66 -1.49 -7.63
CA GLN A 136 -25.73 -2.75 -8.35
C GLN A 136 -24.53 -2.94 -9.28
N GLU A 137 -23.90 -1.84 -9.70
CA GLU A 137 -22.76 -1.82 -10.60
C GLU A 137 -21.58 -1.09 -9.95
N ILE A 138 -20.40 -1.72 -10.01
CA ILE A 138 -19.17 -1.23 -9.40
C ILE A 138 -17.98 -1.36 -10.36
N PHE A 139 -17.03 -0.45 -10.22
CA PHE A 139 -15.67 -0.63 -10.74
C PHE A 139 -14.75 -0.94 -9.58
N VAL A 140 -13.81 -1.87 -9.77
CA VAL A 140 -12.82 -2.18 -8.75
C VAL A 140 -11.44 -2.03 -9.34
N LEU A 141 -10.58 -1.28 -8.65
CA LEU A 141 -9.17 -1.14 -8.94
C LEU A 141 -8.40 -1.88 -7.84
N SER A 142 -7.74 -2.98 -8.20
CA SER A 142 -6.90 -3.77 -7.31
C SER A 142 -5.43 -3.51 -7.62
N SER A 143 -4.66 -3.17 -6.61
CA SER A 143 -3.21 -3.02 -6.71
C SER A 143 -2.51 -4.37 -6.66
N ARG A 144 -1.29 -4.40 -7.21
CA ARG A 144 -0.43 -5.57 -7.18
C ARG A 144 0.30 -5.66 -5.85
N ARG A 145 0.16 -6.80 -5.17
CA ARG A 145 0.81 -7.05 -3.87
C ARG A 145 2.34 -7.05 -3.92
N SER A 146 2.97 -7.21 -5.08
CA SER A 146 4.44 -7.08 -5.19
C SER A 146 4.92 -5.63 -5.10
N ASN A 147 4.03 -4.69 -5.46
CA ASN A 147 4.32 -3.27 -5.55
C ASN A 147 3.91 -2.55 -4.27
N MET A 148 2.88 -3.06 -3.59
CA MET A 148 2.61 -2.71 -2.20
C MET A 148 3.57 -3.47 -1.29
N LYS A 149 4.09 -2.81 -0.26
CA LYS A 149 4.76 -3.47 0.86
C LYS A 149 3.71 -4.07 1.78
N ASP A 150 3.32 -3.33 2.82
CA ASP A 150 2.25 -3.75 3.73
C ASP A 150 0.89 -3.23 3.27
N ARG A 151 0.82 -1.95 2.86
CA ARG A 151 -0.42 -1.28 2.47
C ARG A 151 -0.18 -0.11 1.53
N ILE A 152 -1.24 0.39 0.90
CA ILE A 152 -1.21 1.70 0.21
C ILE A 152 -1.22 2.81 1.26
N ASN A 153 -0.36 3.81 1.09
CA ASN A 153 -0.28 4.97 1.98
C ASN A 153 -1.57 5.80 1.92
N LYS A 154 -2.15 6.05 3.10
CA LYS A 154 -3.43 6.74 3.28
C LYS A 154 -3.23 8.26 3.18
N GLY A 155 -4.20 8.99 2.63
CA GLY A 155 -4.17 10.46 2.56
C GLY A 155 -3.09 11.05 1.65
N THR A 156 -2.46 10.26 0.78
CA THR A 156 -1.41 10.75 -0.13
C THR A 156 -1.70 10.47 -1.60
N TRP A 157 -2.58 9.51 -1.89
CA TRP A 157 -2.85 9.12 -3.27
C TRP A 157 -3.81 10.08 -3.97
N THR A 158 -3.72 10.13 -5.30
CA THR A 158 -4.65 10.86 -6.17
C THR A 158 -4.90 10.04 -7.43
N ILE A 159 -6.16 9.89 -7.80
CA ILE A 159 -6.57 9.41 -9.13
C ILE A 159 -7.22 10.59 -9.85
N THR A 160 -6.64 11.02 -10.96
CA THR A 160 -7.25 12.00 -11.85
C THR A 160 -7.84 11.28 -13.05
N LEU A 161 -9.15 11.29 -13.17
CA LEU A 161 -9.91 10.72 -14.30
C LEU A 161 -10.40 11.84 -15.21
N SER A 162 -10.48 11.56 -16.50
CA SER A 162 -11.04 12.48 -17.49
C SER A 162 -11.74 11.68 -18.58
N GLY A 163 -12.89 12.17 -19.04
CA GLY A 163 -13.69 11.51 -20.08
C GLY A 163 -13.83 12.33 -21.36
N SER A 164 -14.67 11.85 -22.25
CA SER A 164 -15.25 12.61 -23.35
C SER A 164 -16.58 13.24 -22.95
N LEU A 165 -16.97 14.26 -23.70
CA LEU A 165 -18.27 14.90 -23.58
C LEU A 165 -19.39 13.97 -24.10
N THR A 166 -20.65 14.31 -23.81
CA THR A 166 -21.82 13.50 -24.23
C THR A 166 -21.99 13.39 -25.74
N ASN A 167 -21.42 14.34 -26.50
CA ASN A 167 -21.35 14.32 -27.96
C ASN A 167 -20.16 13.51 -28.51
N GLY A 168 -19.32 12.92 -27.66
CA GLY A 168 -18.12 12.19 -28.04
C GLY A 168 -16.90 13.05 -28.38
N ALA A 169 -16.93 14.34 -28.02
CA ALA A 169 -15.77 15.23 -28.19
C ALA A 169 -14.82 15.16 -26.97
N ASP A 170 -13.57 15.53 -27.20
CA ASP A 170 -12.58 15.68 -26.12
C ASP A 170 -12.91 16.90 -25.23
N GLY A 171 -12.47 16.87 -23.97
CA GLY A 171 -12.64 17.99 -23.04
C GLY A 171 -13.72 17.83 -21.98
N ALA A 172 -14.02 16.61 -21.50
CA ALA A 172 -14.79 16.49 -20.27
C ALA A 172 -14.01 17.03 -19.06
N ALA A 173 -14.74 17.44 -18.02
CA ALA A 173 -14.14 17.87 -16.77
C ALA A 173 -13.31 16.76 -16.13
N LYS A 174 -12.20 17.15 -15.49
CA LYS A 174 -11.37 16.24 -14.71
C LYS A 174 -12.03 15.97 -13.37
N LEU A 175 -11.95 14.72 -12.94
CA LEU A 175 -12.35 14.29 -11.61
C LEU A 175 -11.10 13.82 -10.85
N ASP A 176 -10.68 14.62 -9.89
CA ASP A 176 -9.63 14.26 -8.94
C ASP A 176 -10.26 13.56 -7.74
N LEU A 177 -9.80 12.35 -7.46
CA LEU A 177 -10.25 11.51 -6.34
C LEU A 177 -9.11 11.27 -5.36
N THR A 178 -9.46 11.29 -4.08
CA THR A 178 -8.57 10.94 -2.96
C THR A 178 -9.41 10.30 -1.84
N ASP A 179 -8.77 9.88 -0.75
CA ASP A 179 -9.47 9.35 0.42
C ASP A 179 -9.70 10.42 1.50
N ASP A 180 -10.58 10.12 2.46
CA ASP A 180 -10.92 10.99 3.58
C ASP A 180 -10.18 10.66 4.89
N SER A 181 -9.08 9.90 4.86
CA SER A 181 -8.37 9.44 6.06
C SER A 181 -7.77 10.56 6.90
N ALA A 182 -7.49 11.71 6.28
CA ALA A 182 -6.97 12.89 6.99
C ALA A 182 -8.05 13.58 7.85
N ASN A 183 -9.33 13.35 7.55
CA ASN A 183 -10.45 14.12 8.12
C ASN A 183 -11.48 13.27 8.87
N LYS A 184 -11.52 11.96 8.64
CA LYS A 184 -12.48 11.04 9.28
C LYS A 184 -11.79 9.79 9.82
N THR A 185 -12.40 9.25 10.88
CA THR A 185 -12.02 7.95 11.42
C THR A 185 -12.46 6.84 10.47
N PRO A 186 -11.64 5.78 10.29
CA PRO A 186 -12.00 4.64 9.44
C PRO A 186 -13.26 3.92 9.91
N THR A 187 -13.91 3.22 8.99
CA THR A 187 -14.85 2.14 9.34
C THR A 187 -14.09 0.82 9.41
N SER A 188 -14.15 0.13 10.54
CA SER A 188 -13.54 -1.20 10.67
C SER A 188 -14.29 -2.23 9.82
N THR A 189 -13.57 -3.02 9.03
CA THR A 189 -14.10 -4.14 8.24
C THR A 189 -13.28 -5.41 8.52
N PRO A 190 -13.73 -6.61 8.12
CA PRO A 190 -12.96 -7.85 8.33
C PRO A 190 -11.58 -7.85 7.66
N VAL A 191 -11.40 -7.01 6.64
CA VAL A 191 -10.16 -6.89 5.85
C VAL A 191 -9.32 -5.66 6.21
N GLY A 192 -9.60 -5.05 7.36
CA GLY A 192 -8.92 -3.84 7.84
C GLY A 192 -9.79 -2.60 7.78
N ASP A 193 -9.14 -1.44 7.85
CA ASP A 193 -9.81 -0.15 7.83
C ASP A 193 -10.35 0.21 6.44
N ARG A 194 -11.56 0.77 6.39
CA ARG A 194 -12.17 1.32 5.17
C ARG A 194 -12.34 2.82 5.27
N TYR A 195 -11.94 3.52 4.20
CA TYR A 195 -12.11 4.97 4.01
C TYR A 195 -13.04 5.25 2.82
N ASN A 196 -13.60 6.45 2.76
CA ASN A 196 -14.43 6.87 1.62
C ASN A 196 -13.56 7.53 0.56
N ILE A 197 -13.90 7.27 -0.70
CA ILE A 197 -13.31 7.96 -1.84
C ILE A 197 -14.14 9.20 -2.14
N VAL A 198 -13.49 10.35 -2.15
CA VAL A 198 -14.10 11.67 -2.29
C VAL A 198 -13.35 12.48 -3.34
N SER A 199 -13.94 13.60 -3.78
CA SER A 199 -13.23 14.53 -4.65
C SER A 199 -12.09 15.23 -3.88
N GLY A 200 -10.93 15.32 -4.49
CA GLY A 200 -9.75 15.93 -3.87
C GLY A 200 -8.43 15.36 -4.41
N SER A 201 -7.32 15.82 -3.84
CA SER A 201 -5.99 15.37 -4.22
C SER A 201 -5.07 15.29 -3.00
N ALA A 202 -4.30 14.21 -2.92
CA ALA A 202 -3.28 13.97 -1.90
C ALA A 202 -3.82 14.20 -0.47
N GLY A 203 -4.97 13.58 -0.17
CA GLY A 203 -5.66 13.68 1.12
C GLY A 203 -6.34 15.01 1.39
N THR A 204 -6.19 16.00 0.50
CA THR A 204 -6.92 17.28 0.59
C THR A 204 -8.26 17.15 -0.10
N ILE A 205 -9.32 17.10 0.71
CA ILE A 205 -10.71 16.99 0.27
C ILE A 205 -11.16 18.30 -0.39
N SER A 206 -11.84 18.20 -1.54
CA SER A 206 -12.54 19.31 -2.18
C SER A 206 -14.00 19.40 -1.72
N GLY A 207 -14.51 20.62 -1.54
CA GLY A 207 -15.89 20.84 -1.11
C GLY A 207 -16.18 20.25 0.28
N SER A 208 -17.36 19.67 0.47
CA SER A 208 -17.77 19.06 1.75
C SER A 208 -17.40 17.56 1.85
N GLY A 209 -16.59 17.05 0.93
CA GLY A 209 -16.11 15.67 0.91
C GLY A 209 -17.20 14.61 0.94
N ALA A 210 -16.99 13.59 1.80
CA ALA A 210 -17.93 12.50 1.98
C ALA A 210 -19.28 12.94 2.56
N SER A 211 -19.44 14.19 2.99
CA SER A 211 -20.74 14.75 3.42
C SER A 211 -21.53 15.40 2.28
N ASP A 212 -20.95 15.50 1.08
CA ASP A 212 -21.63 15.89 -0.15
C ASP A 212 -21.69 14.69 -1.11
N ARG A 213 -20.53 14.10 -1.42
CA ARG A 213 -20.45 13.05 -2.42
C ARG A 213 -19.36 12.03 -2.13
N THR A 214 -19.73 10.76 -2.12
CA THR A 214 -18.82 9.61 -2.07
C THR A 214 -18.83 8.85 -3.38
N TYR A 215 -17.65 8.62 -3.93
CA TYR A 215 -17.44 7.91 -5.19
C TYR A 215 -17.16 6.43 -5.00
N GLY A 216 -16.75 6.02 -3.79
CA GLY A 216 -16.29 4.67 -3.53
C GLY A 216 -15.78 4.42 -2.12
N PHE A 217 -15.24 3.23 -1.92
CA PHE A 217 -14.56 2.80 -0.71
C PHE A 217 -13.12 2.40 -1.01
N PHE A 218 -12.21 2.79 -0.12
CA PHE A 218 -10.79 2.48 -0.19
C PHE A 218 -10.40 1.57 0.98
N TYR A 219 -9.75 0.45 0.67
CA TYR A 219 -9.22 -0.54 1.59
C TYR A 219 -7.69 -0.57 1.48
N PRO A 220 -6.95 0.15 2.34
CA PRO A 220 -5.50 0.32 2.21
C PRO A 220 -4.72 -0.99 2.38
N ASP A 221 -5.14 -1.83 3.33
CA ASP A 221 -4.41 -3.04 3.74
C ASP A 221 -4.50 -4.16 2.68
N THR A 222 -5.60 -4.20 1.92
CA THR A 222 -5.75 -5.11 0.77
C THR A 222 -5.39 -4.45 -0.55
N GLY A 223 -5.24 -3.11 -0.57
CA GLY A 223 -4.94 -2.34 -1.76
C GLY A 223 -6.07 -2.32 -2.79
N ILE A 224 -7.33 -2.38 -2.33
CA ILE A 224 -8.51 -2.43 -3.18
C ILE A 224 -9.29 -1.12 -3.08
N LEU A 225 -9.66 -0.56 -4.23
CA LEU A 225 -10.53 0.60 -4.34
C LEU A 225 -11.80 0.17 -5.10
N VAL A 226 -12.96 0.34 -4.46
CA VAL A 226 -14.27 0.03 -5.04
C VAL A 226 -14.98 1.34 -5.34
N PHE A 227 -15.41 1.54 -6.58
CA PHE A 227 -16.10 2.73 -7.04
C PHE A 227 -17.54 2.40 -7.43
N SER A 228 -18.46 3.32 -7.16
CA SER A 228 -19.83 3.26 -7.67
C SER A 228 -19.83 3.61 -9.17
N ALA A 229 -20.34 2.71 -10.01
CA ALA A 229 -20.51 3.01 -11.42
C ALA A 229 -21.53 4.14 -11.64
N THR A 230 -22.54 4.25 -10.78
CA THR A 230 -23.55 5.32 -10.83
C THR A 230 -22.93 6.70 -10.57
N GLU A 231 -22.07 6.83 -9.56
CA GLU A 231 -21.43 8.11 -9.24
C GLU A 231 -20.40 8.54 -10.28
N LEU A 232 -19.63 7.57 -10.77
CA LEU A 232 -18.67 7.82 -11.85
C LEU A 232 -19.37 8.19 -13.15
N SER A 233 -20.42 7.47 -13.55
CA SER A 233 -21.20 7.77 -14.77
C SER A 233 -21.97 9.08 -14.67
N ALA A 234 -22.46 9.47 -13.50
CA ALA A 234 -23.09 10.77 -13.31
C ALA A 234 -22.09 11.94 -13.41
N SER A 235 -20.81 11.70 -13.08
CA SER A 235 -19.75 12.72 -13.18
C SER A 235 -19.19 12.85 -14.58
N MET A 236 -19.00 11.72 -15.26
CA MET A 236 -18.49 11.67 -16.62
C MET A 236 -19.18 10.54 -17.41
N PRO A 237 -20.39 10.81 -17.94
CA PRO A 237 -21.14 9.78 -18.66
C PRO A 237 -20.43 9.37 -19.96
N GLY A 238 -19.66 10.27 -20.59
CA GLY A 238 -19.17 10.05 -21.95
C GLY A 238 -20.30 10.01 -22.96
N LYS A 239 -20.06 9.43 -24.15
CA LYS A 239 -21.06 9.32 -25.21
C LYS A 239 -22.07 8.20 -24.90
N GLY A 240 -23.20 8.58 -24.31
CA GLY A 240 -24.26 7.65 -23.89
C GLY A 240 -24.88 6.81 -25.02
N ALA A 241 -24.78 7.25 -26.28
CA ALA A 241 -25.25 6.48 -27.43
C ALA A 241 -24.48 5.16 -27.63
N ASN A 242 -23.20 5.13 -27.22
CA ASN A 242 -22.29 4.00 -27.38
C ASN A 242 -22.19 3.15 -26.10
N LYS A 243 -23.21 3.21 -25.23
CA LYS A 243 -23.16 2.52 -23.93
C LYS A 243 -23.10 0.99 -24.05
N ASN A 244 -23.68 0.43 -25.12
CA ASN A 244 -23.75 -1.02 -25.39
C ASN A 244 -22.68 -1.47 -26.40
N ASP A 245 -21.77 -0.59 -26.81
CA ASP A 245 -20.71 -0.95 -27.74
C ASP A 245 -19.63 -1.75 -27.00
N THR A 246 -19.04 -2.73 -27.68
CA THR A 246 -17.82 -3.38 -27.18
C THR A 246 -16.72 -2.34 -27.06
N VAL A 247 -16.21 -2.16 -25.85
CA VAL A 247 -15.26 -1.10 -25.52
C VAL A 247 -13.91 -1.42 -26.15
N GLU A 248 -13.48 -0.51 -27.02
CA GLU A 248 -12.12 -0.44 -27.58
C GLU A 248 -11.20 0.44 -26.73
N PHE A 249 -9.92 0.07 -26.65
CA PHE A 249 -8.88 0.81 -25.93
C PHE A 249 -8.61 2.17 -26.61
N ASP A 250 -8.44 3.22 -25.79
CA ASP A 250 -8.11 4.60 -26.16
C ASP A 250 -9.09 5.29 -27.15
N LYS A 251 -10.25 4.68 -27.44
CA LYS A 251 -11.25 5.29 -28.32
C LYS A 251 -11.99 6.42 -27.60
N LEU A 252 -12.00 7.62 -28.20
CA LEU A 252 -12.58 8.84 -27.63
C LEU A 252 -14.04 8.66 -27.15
N GLU A 253 -14.87 8.00 -27.95
CA GLU A 253 -16.29 7.76 -27.66
C GLU A 253 -16.51 6.83 -26.47
N HIS A 254 -15.50 6.04 -26.10
CA HIS A 254 -15.53 5.09 -24.99
C HIS A 254 -14.84 5.60 -23.72
N LYS A 255 -14.42 6.87 -23.70
CA LYS A 255 -13.86 7.53 -22.52
C LYS A 255 -14.99 8.07 -21.65
N GLY A 256 -15.61 7.21 -20.86
CA GLY A 256 -16.67 7.61 -19.93
C GLY A 256 -17.23 6.40 -19.22
N PHE A 257 -17.88 6.64 -18.08
CA PHE A 257 -18.34 5.56 -17.20
C PHE A 257 -19.77 5.11 -17.45
N VAL A 258 -20.43 5.58 -18.52
CA VAL A 258 -21.69 4.95 -18.93
C VAL A 258 -21.45 3.46 -19.17
N PHE A 259 -22.30 2.64 -18.57
CA PHE A 259 -22.25 1.19 -18.66
C PHE A 259 -23.47 0.68 -19.39
N SER A 260 -23.34 -0.52 -19.95
CA SER A 260 -24.42 -1.17 -20.67
C SER A 260 -25.50 -1.70 -19.76
N THR A 261 -26.66 -1.90 -20.35
CA THR A 261 -27.81 -2.55 -19.72
C THR A 261 -28.16 -3.87 -20.42
N GLN A 262 -27.25 -4.39 -21.25
CA GLN A 262 -27.40 -5.64 -22.00
C GLN A 262 -26.62 -6.77 -21.33
N THR A 263 -27.09 -8.00 -21.55
CA THR A 263 -26.56 -9.24 -20.96
C THR A 263 -26.25 -10.31 -22.03
N ASN A 264 -26.08 -9.89 -23.29
CA ASN A 264 -25.99 -10.77 -24.45
C ASN A 264 -24.62 -10.77 -25.13
N ASN A 265 -23.68 -9.95 -24.66
CA ASN A 265 -22.33 -9.85 -25.22
C ASN A 265 -21.34 -9.39 -24.14
N ASN A 266 -20.08 -9.80 -24.27
CA ASN A 266 -19.00 -9.22 -23.49
C ASN A 266 -18.60 -7.87 -24.10
N GLU A 267 -18.91 -6.81 -23.37
CA GLU A 267 -18.67 -5.44 -23.83
C GLU A 267 -17.37 -4.84 -23.29
N LYS A 268 -16.60 -5.59 -22.48
CA LYS A 268 -15.34 -5.12 -21.89
C LYS A 268 -15.49 -3.83 -21.08
N THR A 269 -16.60 -3.66 -20.35
CA THR A 269 -16.94 -2.44 -19.60
C THR A 269 -15.82 -1.95 -18.68
N ALA A 270 -15.05 -2.86 -18.07
CA ALA A 270 -13.91 -2.53 -17.22
C ALA A 270 -12.84 -1.67 -17.93
N LEU A 271 -12.68 -1.83 -19.26
CA LEU A 271 -11.72 -1.05 -20.06
C LEU A 271 -12.07 0.45 -20.11
N ARG A 272 -13.33 0.83 -19.86
CA ARG A 272 -13.75 2.25 -19.78
C ARG A 272 -12.99 3.02 -18.70
N PHE A 273 -12.66 2.36 -17.59
CA PHE A 273 -11.88 2.98 -16.52
C PHE A 273 -10.47 3.32 -16.98
N ILE A 274 -9.80 2.41 -17.70
CA ILE A 274 -8.46 2.64 -18.27
C ILE A 274 -8.54 3.73 -19.34
N ASN A 275 -9.59 3.74 -20.16
CA ASN A 275 -9.83 4.79 -21.16
C ASN A 275 -9.99 6.17 -20.53
N CYS A 276 -10.60 6.28 -19.35
CA CYS A 276 -10.69 7.53 -18.58
C CYS A 276 -9.36 7.99 -17.96
N LEU A 277 -8.32 7.16 -18.02
CA LEU A 277 -6.95 7.51 -17.58
C LEU A 277 -6.04 7.94 -18.73
N GLN A 278 -6.52 7.87 -19.98
CA GLN A 278 -5.76 8.22 -21.18
C GLN A 278 -5.75 9.73 -21.53
N PRO A 279 -6.79 10.54 -21.26
CA PRO A 279 -6.77 11.96 -21.64
C PRO A 279 -5.67 12.76 -20.94
N THR A 280 -5.29 13.87 -21.58
CA THR A 280 -4.21 14.73 -21.08
C THR A 280 -4.52 15.29 -19.68
N GLY A 281 -3.63 14.97 -18.74
CA GLY A 281 -3.72 15.39 -17.35
C GLY A 281 -4.44 14.40 -16.44
N ALA A 282 -4.93 13.27 -16.95
CA ALA A 282 -5.22 12.11 -16.13
C ALA A 282 -3.92 11.51 -15.56
N LYS A 283 -3.98 10.95 -14.36
CA LYS A 283 -2.83 10.39 -13.65
C LYS A 283 -3.26 9.46 -12.53
N LEU A 284 -2.36 8.55 -12.16
CA LEU A 284 -2.41 7.78 -10.93
C LEU A 284 -1.21 8.16 -10.08
N SER A 285 -1.42 8.59 -8.85
CA SER A 285 -0.35 8.93 -7.91
C SER A 285 -0.54 8.11 -6.64
N PHE A 286 0.42 7.24 -6.34
CA PHE A 286 0.35 6.30 -5.22
C PHE A 286 1.72 6.11 -4.57
N ARG A 287 1.68 5.88 -3.26
CA ARG A 287 2.81 5.45 -2.45
C ARG A 287 2.41 4.23 -1.66
N ASP A 288 3.34 3.32 -1.45
CA ASP A 288 3.20 2.25 -0.48
C ASP A 288 3.62 2.74 0.91
N GLU A 289 3.23 1.97 1.92
CA GLU A 289 3.62 2.15 3.32
C GLU A 289 4.02 0.78 3.90
N GLU A 290 5.09 0.78 4.69
CA GLU A 290 5.63 -0.36 5.43
C GLU A 290 5.89 0.07 6.87
N ASP A 291 5.48 -0.76 7.84
CA ASP A 291 5.80 -0.54 9.25
C ASP A 291 7.08 -1.29 9.60
N GLN A 292 8.21 -0.59 9.61
CA GLN A 292 9.49 -1.19 9.97
C GLN A 292 9.68 -1.21 11.48
N VAL A 293 9.74 -2.40 12.05
CA VAL A 293 10.04 -2.60 13.47
C VAL A 293 11.55 -2.65 13.64
N SER A 294 12.07 -1.79 14.50
CA SER A 294 13.50 -1.82 14.87
C SER A 294 13.67 -1.88 16.37
N ALA A 295 14.50 -2.82 16.81
CA ALA A 295 14.93 -2.95 18.19
C ALA A 295 16.31 -2.29 18.35
N GLN A 296 16.43 -1.39 19.31
CA GLN A 296 17.66 -0.70 19.63
C GLN A 296 18.14 -1.16 21.00
N TYR A 297 19.32 -1.73 21.06
CA TYR A 297 19.94 -2.19 22.29
C TYR A 297 21.03 -1.21 22.73
N PHE A 298 20.99 -0.81 24.00
CA PHE A 298 21.99 0.07 24.61
C PHE A 298 22.97 -0.75 25.43
N CYS A 299 24.07 -1.12 24.80
CA CYS A 299 25.15 -1.85 25.47
C CYS A 299 26.00 -0.87 26.28
N ARG A 300 25.77 -0.80 27.60
CA ARG A 300 26.53 0.06 28.52
C ARG A 300 27.74 -0.67 29.10
N VAL A 301 28.92 -0.27 28.66
CA VAL A 301 30.21 -0.76 29.16
C VAL A 301 30.68 0.16 30.29
N ARG A 302 30.28 -0.19 31.51
CA ARG A 302 30.64 0.53 32.74
C ARG A 302 32.15 0.62 32.97
N SER A 303 32.54 1.48 33.91
CA SER A 303 33.94 1.70 34.31
C SER A 303 34.69 0.43 34.69
N GLY A 304 34.03 -0.60 35.24
CA GLY A 304 34.64 -1.89 35.60
C GLY A 304 34.74 -2.90 34.46
N HIS A 305 34.08 -2.68 33.32
CA HIS A 305 33.99 -3.65 32.22
C HIS A 305 35.00 -3.37 31.10
N ALA A 306 35.46 -4.43 30.43
CA ALA A 306 36.30 -4.40 29.23
C ALA A 306 37.63 -3.61 29.36
N ASN A 307 38.18 -3.52 30.57
CA ASN A 307 39.46 -2.83 30.82
C ASN A 307 40.69 -3.69 30.53
N PHE A 308 40.53 -4.97 30.24
CA PHE A 308 41.61 -5.89 29.88
C PHE A 308 41.42 -6.39 28.44
N SER A 309 42.52 -6.74 27.77
CA SER A 309 42.49 -7.21 26.39
C SER A 309 42.56 -8.72 26.32
N ASN A 310 41.80 -9.28 25.40
CA ASN A 310 41.78 -10.71 25.09
C ASN A 310 42.83 -11.10 24.05
N ASN A 311 43.63 -10.13 23.58
CA ASN A 311 44.69 -10.39 22.63
C ASN A 311 45.80 -11.23 23.29
N PRO A 312 46.17 -12.39 22.74
CA PRO A 312 47.24 -13.24 23.29
C PRO A 312 48.57 -12.52 23.50
N THR A 313 48.86 -11.47 22.73
CA THR A 313 50.07 -10.65 22.87
C THR A 313 50.06 -9.69 24.07
N PHE A 314 48.93 -9.59 24.78
CA PHE A 314 48.75 -8.70 25.93
C PHE A 314 49.45 -9.22 27.20
N VAL A 315 49.65 -10.53 27.30
CA VAL A 315 50.37 -11.20 28.40
C VAL A 315 51.72 -11.73 27.90
N SER A 316 52.71 -11.78 28.79
CA SER A 316 54.04 -12.32 28.51
C SER A 316 54.37 -13.52 29.40
N GLY A 317 54.92 -14.56 28.78
CA GLY A 317 55.56 -15.69 29.45
C GLY A 317 54.60 -16.67 30.12
N SER A 318 55.18 -17.65 30.83
CA SER A 318 54.49 -18.74 31.51
C SER A 318 53.72 -18.32 32.78
N GLN A 319 53.90 -17.08 33.25
CA GLN A 319 53.28 -16.55 34.48
C GLN A 319 52.06 -15.66 34.21
N ASN A 320 51.56 -15.56 32.97
CA ASN A 320 50.40 -14.72 32.58
C ASN A 320 50.48 -13.26 33.08
N LYS A 321 51.68 -12.69 33.19
CA LYS A 321 51.87 -11.28 33.58
C LYS A 321 51.64 -10.36 32.37
N LEU A 322 51.12 -9.15 32.60
CA LEU A 322 50.99 -8.15 31.53
C LEU A 322 52.37 -7.82 30.96
N ARG A 323 52.50 -7.84 29.61
CA ARG A 323 53.77 -7.65 28.91
C ARG A 323 54.40 -6.28 29.13
N ASN A 324 53.56 -5.26 29.29
CA ASN A 324 54.00 -3.89 29.57
C ASN A 324 53.76 -3.52 31.03
N ASP A 325 54.83 -3.23 31.76
CA ASP A 325 54.76 -2.94 33.20
C ASP A 325 53.93 -1.68 33.51
N LYS A 326 53.94 -0.69 32.62
CA LYS A 326 53.13 0.54 32.75
C LYS A 326 51.62 0.30 32.64
N MET A 327 51.19 -0.87 32.18
CA MET A 327 49.76 -1.25 32.09
C MET A 327 49.29 -2.03 33.32
N ARG A 328 50.18 -2.34 34.28
CA ARG A 328 49.79 -2.97 35.55
C ARG A 328 49.04 -1.94 36.39
N GLY A 329 47.83 -2.27 36.83
CA GLY A 329 46.95 -1.40 37.61
C GLY A 329 46.07 -0.45 36.78
N ASN A 330 46.55 0.09 35.65
CA ASN A 330 45.75 0.94 34.76
C ASN A 330 45.99 0.63 33.26
N PRO A 331 45.52 -0.52 32.76
CA PRO A 331 45.61 -0.86 31.35
C PRO A 331 44.86 0.14 30.47
N GLN A 332 45.37 0.37 29.26
CA GLN A 332 44.68 1.15 28.22
C GLN A 332 44.27 0.17 27.13
N THR A 333 42.98 -0.16 27.07
CA THR A 333 42.42 -1.10 26.09
C THR A 333 41.47 -0.38 25.15
N PHE A 334 41.09 -1.08 24.08
CA PHE A 334 40.16 -0.56 23.10
C PHE A 334 39.10 -1.61 22.78
N ILE A 335 37.84 -1.18 22.72
CA ILE A 335 36.75 -1.99 22.18
C ILE A 335 36.78 -1.84 20.66
N THR A 336 36.85 -2.96 19.94
CA THR A 336 36.98 -3.02 18.48
C THR A 336 35.76 -3.62 17.78
N SER A 337 35.04 -4.51 18.46
CA SER A 337 33.84 -5.16 17.95
C SER A 337 32.88 -5.46 19.07
N VAL A 338 31.59 -5.51 18.73
CA VAL A 338 30.51 -5.96 19.60
C VAL A 338 29.88 -7.19 18.96
N GLN A 339 29.65 -8.21 19.77
CA GLN A 339 28.95 -9.43 19.37
C GLN A 339 27.74 -9.57 20.28
N MET A 340 26.57 -9.84 19.69
CA MET A 340 25.33 -10.03 20.41
C MET A 340 24.96 -11.51 20.34
N TYR A 341 24.53 -12.05 21.47
CA TYR A 341 24.16 -13.45 21.62
C TYR A 341 22.73 -13.57 22.14
N ASN A 342 22.03 -14.62 21.72
CA ASN A 342 20.73 -14.97 22.28
C ASN A 342 20.89 -15.69 23.64
N ASN A 343 19.78 -16.02 24.29
CA ASN A 343 19.78 -16.73 25.58
C ASN A 343 20.30 -18.18 25.49
N ALA A 344 20.33 -18.77 24.29
CA ALA A 344 20.90 -20.09 24.01
C ALA A 344 22.43 -20.04 23.76
N GLY A 345 23.01 -18.85 23.65
CA GLY A 345 24.43 -18.65 23.35
C GLY A 345 24.77 -18.58 21.86
N ASP A 346 23.78 -18.56 20.96
CA ASP A 346 24.02 -18.37 19.52
C ASP A 346 24.25 -16.89 19.20
N MET A 347 25.18 -16.61 18.30
CA MET A 347 25.47 -15.24 17.86
C MET A 347 24.36 -14.74 16.92
N VAL A 348 23.73 -13.62 17.27
CA VAL A 348 22.67 -12.99 16.46
C VAL A 348 23.18 -11.84 15.61
N ALA A 349 24.24 -11.16 16.05
CA ALA A 349 24.82 -10.03 15.32
C ALA A 349 26.30 -9.82 15.68
N VAL A 350 27.06 -9.31 14.72
CA VAL A 350 28.43 -8.82 14.92
C VAL A 350 28.56 -7.43 14.29
N GLY A 351 29.10 -6.49 15.05
CA GLY A 351 29.37 -5.13 14.60
C GLY A 351 30.83 -4.75 14.86
N HIS A 352 31.50 -4.23 13.84
CA HIS A 352 32.85 -3.68 13.97
C HIS A 352 32.79 -2.17 14.15
N LEU A 353 33.56 -1.65 15.11
CA LEU A 353 33.66 -0.21 15.35
C LEU A 353 34.64 0.40 14.35
N SER A 354 34.21 1.42 13.61
CA SER A 354 35.06 2.16 12.65
C SER A 354 36.24 2.85 13.33
N LYS A 355 36.05 3.29 14.59
CA LYS A 355 37.10 3.82 15.46
C LYS A 355 37.12 3.03 16.77
N PRO A 356 38.25 2.39 17.15
CA PRO A 356 38.36 1.68 18.41
C PRO A 356 38.11 2.61 19.60
N LEU A 357 37.27 2.18 20.54
CA LEU A 357 36.86 2.99 21.67
C LEU A 357 37.74 2.73 22.89
N LYS A 358 38.45 3.76 23.35
CA LYS A 358 39.39 3.66 24.47
C LYS A 358 38.67 3.36 25.79
N LYS A 359 39.12 2.34 26.51
CA LYS A 359 38.65 1.96 27.85
C LYS A 359 39.77 1.97 28.88
N ASN A 360 39.39 2.42 30.08
CA ASN A 360 40.12 2.33 31.33
C ASN A 360 39.12 2.39 32.50
N PHE A 361 39.61 2.29 33.74
CA PHE A 361 38.77 2.33 34.95
C PHE A 361 38.06 3.68 35.20
N SER A 362 38.41 4.72 34.46
CA SER A 362 37.80 6.06 34.57
C SER A 362 36.83 6.36 33.43
N SER A 363 36.69 5.49 32.42
CA SER A 363 35.84 5.74 31.26
C SER A 363 34.69 4.74 31.16
N GLU A 364 33.52 5.26 30.83
CA GLU A 364 32.33 4.50 30.45
C GLU A 364 32.05 4.70 28.96
N ALA A 365 31.45 3.68 28.34
CA ALA A 365 31.08 3.70 26.94
C ALA A 365 29.68 3.13 26.77
N THR A 366 28.87 3.76 25.93
CA THR A 366 27.57 3.21 25.53
C THR A 366 27.59 2.98 24.02
N ILE A 367 27.26 1.76 23.61
CA ILE A 367 27.19 1.37 22.20
C ILE A 367 25.73 1.07 21.88
N LYS A 368 25.17 1.78 20.91
CA LYS A 368 23.81 1.58 20.42
C LYS A 368 23.84 0.60 19.23
N VAL A 369 23.17 -0.53 19.37
CA VAL A 369 23.00 -1.53 18.31
C VAL A 369 21.57 -1.43 17.79
N LYS A 370 21.37 -1.03 16.53
CA LYS A 370 20.05 -1.03 15.88
C LYS A 370 19.92 -2.31 15.05
N LEU A 371 18.93 -3.13 15.38
CA LEU A 371 18.48 -4.24 14.57
C LEU A 371 17.18 -3.84 13.90
N THR A 372 17.13 -3.88 12.58
CA THR A 372 15.91 -3.72 11.78
C THR A 372 15.56 -5.11 11.24
N TYR A 373 14.31 -5.51 11.38
CA TYR A 373 13.84 -6.82 10.91
C TYR A 373 12.43 -6.74 10.34
#